data_AF-A0AAV2HZI8-F1
#
_entry.id   AF-A0AAV2HZI8-F1
#
_cell.length_a   1.000
_cell.length_b   1.000
_cell.length_c   1.000
_cell.angle_alpha   90.00
_cell.angle_beta   90.00
_cell.angle_gamma   90.00
#
_symmetry.space_group_name_H-M   'P 1'
#
loop_
_entity.id
_entity.type
_entity.pdbx_description
1 polymer ?
#
loop_
_entity_poly.entity_id
_entity_poly.type
_entity_poly.pdbx_seq_one_letter_code
_entity_poly.pdbx_strand_id
1 'polypeptide(L)'
;MFIAGFLWVAVQIVYTEAQAQSVAQQCLTEQIRNNNLNNVPNQQNGTPEGITMAAFDSICRNYNSYINCFETRLPRSNNPADRFLQLVFSRRNMEIAYEGLCSLDLNNLRRNIRCLLSTPEVRRCYNNFNQGVTQVVQLETQNQLPRVRLEELACNVSVGRYRCETAVYSFCNIQAGQIMQDFFYAGVTHDCRQATGVTSRYTQLFNGSPFHPANFLVLAVTFLLVMLLK
;
A
#
# COMPACT_ATOMS: atom_id res chain seq x y z
N MET A 1 0.84 0.59 -0.77
CA MET A 1 0.25 0.61 -2.13
C MET A 1 0.61 1.89 -2.94
N PHE A 2 1.42 2.78 -2.36
CA PHE A 2 1.58 4.16 -2.83
C PHE A 2 2.99 4.51 -3.34
N ILE A 3 4.04 3.77 -3.00
CA ILE A 3 5.40 4.31 -3.16
C ILE A 3 5.86 4.33 -4.64
N ALA A 4 5.61 3.26 -5.41
CA ALA A 4 6.06 3.20 -6.81
C ALA A 4 5.37 4.21 -7.75
N GLY A 5 4.17 4.69 -7.40
CA GLY A 5 3.42 5.67 -8.20
C GLY A 5 3.61 7.11 -7.75
N PHE A 6 3.87 7.32 -6.47
CA PHE A 6 3.97 8.65 -5.89
C PHE A 6 5.36 9.27 -6.09
N LEU A 7 6.38 8.44 -6.35
CA LEU A 7 7.71 8.94 -6.68
C LEU A 7 7.80 9.63 -8.04
N TRP A 8 6.87 9.36 -8.97
CA TRP A 8 6.79 10.13 -10.20
C TRP A 8 6.17 11.52 -9.99
N VAL A 9 5.28 11.63 -9.00
CA VAL A 9 4.75 12.93 -8.56
C VAL A 9 5.84 13.74 -7.85
N ALA A 10 6.73 13.11 -7.08
CA ALA A 10 7.86 13.79 -6.44
C ALA A 10 8.90 14.36 -7.42
N VAL A 11 9.03 13.81 -8.64
CA VAL A 11 9.98 14.29 -9.66
C VAL A 11 9.37 15.37 -10.58
N GLN A 12 8.04 15.48 -10.66
CA GLN A 12 7.36 16.53 -11.43
C GLN A 12 6.99 17.77 -10.58
N ILE A 13 6.91 17.65 -9.24
CA ILE A 13 6.59 18.78 -8.33
C ILE A 13 7.88 19.45 -7.82
N VAL A 14 8.67 20.02 -8.73
CA VAL A 14 9.54 21.15 -8.37
C VAL A 14 9.05 22.45 -9.02
N TYR A 15 8.13 22.36 -9.99
CA TYR A 15 7.60 23.52 -10.71
C TYR A 15 6.12 23.34 -11.00
N THR A 16 5.25 23.62 -10.02
CA THR A 16 3.92 24.24 -10.22
C THR A 16 3.16 24.28 -8.88
N GLU A 17 2.95 25.51 -8.42
CA GLU A 17 1.77 26.05 -7.71
C GLU A 17 0.94 25.10 -6.82
N ALA A 18 0.95 25.40 -5.52
CA ALA A 18 -0.12 25.29 -4.51
C ALA A 18 -1.43 24.55 -4.85
N GLN A 19 -1.37 23.32 -5.34
CA GLN A 19 -2.50 22.38 -5.34
C GLN A 19 -2.21 21.32 -4.28
N ALA A 20 -3.11 21.24 -3.30
CA ALA A 20 -2.95 20.53 -2.03
C ALA A 20 -2.22 19.17 -2.17
N GLN A 21 -1.04 19.07 -1.53
CA GLN A 21 -0.27 17.83 -1.42
C GLN A 21 -1.17 16.69 -0.89
N SER A 22 -1.15 15.54 -1.55
CA SER A 22 -1.89 14.35 -1.11
C SER A 22 -1.50 13.92 0.30
N VAL A 23 -2.41 13.26 1.01
CA VAL A 23 -2.15 12.71 2.36
C VAL A 23 -0.95 11.76 2.34
N ALA A 24 -0.78 10.99 1.26
CA ALA A 24 0.37 10.12 1.08
C ALA A 24 1.71 10.87 1.15
N GLN A 25 1.80 12.00 0.46
CA GLN A 25 3.00 12.83 0.42
C GLN A 25 3.26 13.51 1.77
N GLN A 26 2.22 14.03 2.40
CA GLN A 26 2.32 14.64 3.72
C GLN A 26 2.85 13.62 4.75
N CYS A 27 2.27 12.41 4.78
CA CYS A 27 2.66 11.37 5.72
C CYS A 27 4.07 10.85 5.45
N LEU A 28 4.48 10.70 4.18
CA LEU A 28 5.85 10.32 3.84
C LEU A 28 6.86 11.40 4.27
N THR A 29 6.54 12.67 4.02
CA THR A 29 7.39 13.80 4.42
C THR A 29 7.54 13.87 5.93
N GLU A 30 6.45 13.63 6.67
CA GLU A 30 6.48 13.54 8.14
C GLU A 30 7.32 12.35 8.62
N GLN A 31 7.23 11.18 7.98
CA GLN A 31 8.11 10.04 8.31
C GLN A 31 9.58 10.38 8.08
N ILE A 32 9.92 10.98 6.94
CA ILE A 32 11.31 11.38 6.63
C ILE A 32 11.83 12.37 7.67
N ARG A 33 11.01 13.37 8.04
CA ARG A 33 11.35 14.37 9.05
C ARG A 33 11.54 13.76 10.44
N ASN A 34 10.60 12.93 10.90
CA ASN A 34 10.60 12.37 12.24
C ASN A 34 11.70 11.30 12.42
N ASN A 35 12.09 10.62 11.34
CA ASN A 35 13.14 9.61 11.38
C ASN A 35 14.57 10.18 11.33
N ASN A 36 14.76 11.51 11.45
CA ASN A 36 16.05 12.20 11.47
C ASN A 36 17.04 11.65 10.42
N LEU A 37 16.57 11.45 9.18
CA LEU A 37 17.45 11.10 8.08
C LEU A 37 18.24 12.36 7.66
N ASN A 38 19.25 12.73 8.46
CA ASN A 38 20.29 13.71 8.08
C ASN A 38 21.09 13.27 6.84
N ASN A 39 20.83 12.08 6.31
CA ASN A 39 21.41 11.48 5.11
C ASN A 39 20.33 10.99 4.13
N VAL A 40 19.16 11.63 4.01
CA VAL A 40 18.43 11.51 2.73
C VAL A 40 19.33 12.21 1.72
N PRO A 41 19.87 11.52 0.69
CA PRO A 41 20.63 12.20 -0.35
C PRO A 41 19.75 13.35 -0.84
N ASN A 42 20.30 14.57 -0.81
CA ASN A 42 19.68 15.77 -1.36
C ASN A 42 18.86 15.34 -2.58
N GLN A 43 17.53 15.49 -2.55
CA GLN A 43 16.63 14.94 -3.58
C GLN A 43 17.00 15.40 -5.00
N GLN A 44 17.87 16.40 -5.12
CA GLN A 44 18.46 16.90 -6.36
C GLN A 44 19.53 15.98 -7.00
N ASN A 45 20.18 15.05 -6.28
CA ASN A 45 21.29 14.22 -6.79
C ASN A 45 21.15 12.69 -6.55
N GLY A 46 19.99 12.20 -6.11
CA GLY A 46 19.75 10.77 -5.88
C GLY A 46 19.36 10.01 -7.15
N THR A 47 19.81 8.76 -7.32
CA THR A 47 19.26 7.90 -8.39
C THR A 47 17.79 7.56 -8.11
N PRO A 48 16.96 7.29 -9.13
CA PRO A 48 15.57 6.89 -8.94
C PRO A 48 15.42 5.69 -7.99
N GLU A 49 16.33 4.71 -8.08
CA GLU A 49 16.40 3.56 -7.18
C GLU A 49 16.63 3.98 -5.73
N GLY A 50 17.61 4.86 -5.50
CA GLY A 50 17.97 5.34 -4.17
C GLY A 50 16.85 6.12 -3.50
N ILE A 51 16.18 7.00 -4.25
CA ILE A 51 15.03 7.76 -3.75
C ILE A 51 13.87 6.80 -3.43
N THR A 52 13.61 5.82 -4.31
CA THR A 52 12.55 4.83 -4.10
C THR A 52 12.80 3.99 -2.86
N MET A 53 14.02 3.47 -2.68
CA MET A 53 14.36 2.69 -1.51
C MET A 53 14.37 3.52 -0.23
N ALA A 54 14.83 4.77 -0.27
CA ALA A 54 14.77 5.64 0.90
C ALA A 54 13.34 5.84 1.41
N ALA A 55 12.35 5.93 0.51
CA ALA A 55 10.95 6.01 0.88
C ALA A 55 10.45 4.70 1.54
N PHE A 56 10.76 3.54 0.96
CA PHE A 56 10.43 2.25 1.56
C PHE A 56 11.11 2.05 2.92
N ASP A 57 12.40 2.35 3.02
CA ASP A 57 13.16 2.23 4.27
C ASP A 57 12.61 3.18 5.34
N SER A 58 12.27 4.43 4.98
CA SER A 58 11.66 5.39 5.91
C SER A 58 10.32 4.90 6.44
N ILE A 59 9.45 4.38 5.57
CA ILE A 59 8.16 3.83 5.99
C ILE A 59 8.37 2.57 6.82
N CYS A 60 9.26 1.66 6.41
CA CYS A 60 9.46 0.39 7.10
C CYS A 60 10.12 0.52 8.49
N ARG A 61 10.80 1.62 8.79
CA ARG A 61 11.26 1.92 10.15
C ARG A 61 10.11 2.10 11.14
N ASN A 62 8.99 2.66 10.70
CA ASN A 62 7.81 2.88 11.54
C ASN A 62 6.52 2.95 10.72
N TYR A 63 6.14 1.83 10.11
CA TYR A 63 4.97 1.82 9.22
C TYR A 63 3.67 2.11 9.99
N ASN A 64 3.61 1.82 11.29
CA ASN A 64 2.48 2.17 12.15
C ASN A 64 2.27 3.69 12.22
N SER A 65 3.34 4.48 12.38
CA SER A 65 3.25 5.95 12.36
C SER A 65 2.77 6.47 11.00
N TYR A 66 3.26 5.89 9.91
CA TYR A 66 2.81 6.23 8.55
C TYR A 66 1.31 5.94 8.35
N ILE A 67 0.85 4.76 8.79
CA ILE A 67 -0.57 4.36 8.70
C ILE A 67 -1.45 5.23 9.60
N ASN A 68 -1.01 5.55 10.82
CA ASN A 68 -1.71 6.46 11.72
C ASN A 68 -1.90 7.85 11.08
N CYS A 69 -0.87 8.37 10.42
CA CYS A 69 -0.98 9.62 9.68
C CYS A 69 -2.03 9.53 8.56
N PHE A 70 -2.07 8.41 7.82
CA PHE A 70 -3.08 8.17 6.80
C PHE A 70 -4.49 8.16 7.38
N GLU A 71 -4.74 7.32 8.38
CA GLU A 71 -6.07 7.18 8.97
C GLU A 71 -6.61 8.50 9.53
N THR A 72 -5.75 9.33 10.12
CA THR A 72 -6.15 10.60 10.72
C THR A 72 -6.40 11.71 9.69
N ARG A 73 -5.66 11.74 8.59
CA ARG A 73 -5.73 12.82 7.59
C ARG A 73 -6.60 12.50 6.39
N LEU A 74 -6.66 11.23 5.98
CA LEU A 74 -7.37 10.82 4.76
C LEU A 74 -8.85 11.22 4.76
N PRO A 75 -9.64 11.02 5.84
CA PRO A 75 -11.05 11.41 5.87
C PRO A 75 -11.31 12.91 5.77
N ARG A 76 -10.28 13.74 5.97
CA ARG A 76 -10.37 15.22 5.95
C ARG A 76 -9.87 15.82 4.63
N SER A 77 -9.31 15.01 3.74
CA SER A 77 -8.74 15.50 2.49
C SER A 77 -9.82 15.69 1.42
N ASN A 78 -9.74 16.83 0.72
CA ASN A 78 -10.55 17.13 -0.46
C ASN A 78 -9.81 16.85 -1.77
N ASN A 79 -8.56 16.37 -1.71
CA ASN A 79 -7.81 16.01 -2.90
C ASN A 79 -8.52 14.83 -3.61
N PRO A 80 -8.75 14.88 -4.95
CA PRO A 80 -9.43 13.81 -5.67
C PRO A 80 -8.84 12.42 -5.46
N ALA A 81 -7.51 12.30 -5.47
CA ALA A 81 -6.85 11.03 -5.24
C ALA A 81 -7.13 10.52 -3.82
N ASP A 82 -7.08 11.40 -2.83
CA ASP A 82 -7.36 11.04 -1.44
C ASP A 82 -8.83 10.64 -1.23
N ARG A 83 -9.78 11.31 -1.89
CA ARG A 83 -11.20 10.93 -1.87
C ARG A 83 -11.44 9.55 -2.46
N PHE A 84 -10.82 9.24 -3.59
CA PHE A 84 -10.82 7.88 -4.13
C PHE A 84 -10.27 6.87 -3.12
N LEU A 85 -9.20 7.21 -2.42
CA LEU A 85 -8.63 6.33 -1.40
C LEU A 85 -9.52 6.11 -0.20
N GLN A 86 -10.36 7.07 0.19
CA GLN A 86 -11.34 6.87 1.26
C GLN A 86 -12.32 5.73 0.97
N LEU A 87 -12.53 5.38 -0.31
CA LEU A 87 -13.41 4.29 -0.73
C LEU A 87 -12.77 2.90 -0.61
N VAL A 88 -11.43 2.81 -0.60
CA VAL A 88 -10.71 1.53 -0.64
C VAL A 88 -9.72 1.34 0.52
N PHE A 89 -9.49 2.38 1.32
CA PHE A 89 -8.59 2.35 2.45
C PHE A 89 -9.17 1.54 3.61
N SER A 90 -8.31 0.71 4.20
CA SER A 90 -8.55 0.10 5.49
C SER A 90 -7.23 0.05 6.24
N ARG A 91 -7.23 0.59 7.47
CA ARG A 91 -6.08 0.56 8.38
C ARG A 91 -5.51 -0.84 8.49
N ARG A 92 -6.36 -1.82 8.84
CA ARG A 92 -5.94 -3.21 9.07
C ARG A 92 -5.28 -3.83 7.84
N ASN A 93 -5.80 -3.56 6.64
CA ASN A 93 -5.23 -4.07 5.40
C ASN A 93 -3.89 -3.42 5.08
N MET A 94 -3.75 -2.12 5.34
CA MET A 94 -2.48 -1.43 5.19
C MET A 94 -1.43 -1.95 6.18
N GLU A 95 -1.83 -2.26 7.42
CA GLU A 95 -0.95 -2.89 8.42
C GLU A 95 -0.44 -4.23 7.91
N ILE A 96 -1.32 -5.14 7.46
CA ILE A 96 -0.93 -6.46 6.90
C ILE A 96 0.03 -6.30 5.72
N ALA A 97 -0.25 -5.34 4.82
CA ALA A 97 0.58 -5.10 3.65
C ALA A 97 1.98 -4.61 4.02
N TYR A 98 2.09 -3.61 4.90
CA TYR A 98 3.39 -3.08 5.30
C TYR A 98 4.14 -3.99 6.25
N GLU A 99 3.46 -4.70 7.16
CA GLU A 99 4.08 -5.71 8.00
C GLU A 99 4.74 -6.80 7.15
N GLY A 100 4.04 -7.35 6.16
CA GLY A 100 4.61 -8.34 5.25
C GLY A 100 5.76 -7.79 4.41
N LEU A 101 5.59 -6.62 3.82
CA LEU A 101 6.65 -5.99 3.02
C LEU A 101 7.91 -5.71 3.84
N CYS A 102 7.74 -5.08 5.00
CA CYS A 102 8.85 -4.57 5.81
C CYS A 102 9.57 -5.68 6.58
N SER A 103 8.86 -6.73 7.02
CA SER A 103 9.44 -7.84 7.78
C SER A 103 10.02 -8.95 6.89
N LEU A 104 9.40 -9.23 5.74
CA LEU A 104 9.77 -10.38 4.91
C LEU A 104 10.58 -9.99 3.67
N ASP A 105 10.17 -8.92 2.98
CA ASP A 105 10.51 -8.76 1.56
C ASP A 105 11.27 -7.47 1.21
N LEU A 106 11.48 -6.55 2.15
CA LEU A 106 12.19 -5.30 1.91
C LEU A 106 13.58 -5.50 1.30
N ASN A 107 14.34 -6.49 1.79
CA ASN A 107 15.68 -6.80 1.27
C ASN A 107 15.62 -7.40 -0.15
N ASN A 108 14.63 -8.24 -0.43
CA ASN A 108 14.39 -8.79 -1.78
C ASN A 108 14.00 -7.67 -2.74
N LEU A 109 13.13 -6.76 -2.29
CA LEU A 109 12.72 -5.60 -3.05
C LEU A 109 13.91 -4.70 -3.38
N ARG A 110 14.79 -4.43 -2.40
CA ARG A 110 16.00 -3.62 -2.59
C ARG A 110 16.88 -4.14 -3.72
N ARG A 111 17.06 -5.46 -3.81
CA ARG A 111 17.86 -6.11 -4.87
C ARG A 111 17.22 -6.00 -6.25
N ASN A 112 15.90 -5.84 -6.31
CA ASN A 112 15.12 -5.83 -7.55
C ASN A 112 14.45 -4.47 -7.81
N ILE A 113 14.85 -3.40 -7.12
CA ILE A 113 14.14 -2.13 -7.13
C ILE A 113 14.04 -1.52 -8.53
N ARG A 114 15.04 -1.79 -9.38
CA ARG A 114 15.04 -1.39 -10.79
C ARG A 114 13.78 -1.83 -11.55
N CYS A 115 13.19 -2.97 -11.17
CA CYS A 115 11.96 -3.49 -11.77
C CYS A 115 10.71 -2.70 -11.37
N LEU A 116 10.76 -1.93 -10.29
CA LEU A 116 9.65 -1.10 -9.84
C LEU A 116 9.72 0.34 -10.33
N LEU A 117 10.79 0.68 -11.06
CA LEU A 117 10.93 2.01 -11.63
C LEU A 117 9.94 2.24 -12.77
N SER A 118 9.70 3.51 -13.07
CA SER A 118 8.75 3.92 -14.09
C SER A 118 9.23 3.62 -15.50
N THR A 119 8.69 2.55 -16.09
CA THR A 119 8.77 2.24 -17.53
C THR A 119 7.56 2.82 -18.27
N PRO A 120 7.57 2.88 -19.61
CA PRO A 120 6.39 3.26 -20.41
C PRO A 120 5.15 2.42 -20.07
N GLU A 121 5.31 1.12 -19.82
CA GLU A 121 4.23 0.20 -19.47
C GLU A 121 3.67 0.50 -18.08
N VAL A 122 4.54 0.74 -17.10
CA VAL A 122 4.12 1.18 -15.76
C VAL A 122 3.35 2.50 -15.85
N ARG A 123 3.82 3.47 -16.65
CA ARG A 123 3.10 4.75 -16.87
C ARG A 123 1.73 4.53 -17.52
N ARG A 124 1.60 3.59 -18.46
CA ARG A 124 0.31 3.21 -19.04
C ARG A 124 -0.65 2.67 -17.97
N CYS A 125 -0.16 1.83 -17.05
CA CYS A 125 -0.97 1.37 -15.92
C CYS A 125 -1.47 2.55 -15.07
N TYR A 126 -0.60 3.52 -14.77
CA TYR A 126 -0.97 4.74 -14.03
C TYR A 126 -1.97 5.61 -14.77
N ASN A 127 -1.81 5.80 -16.08
CA ASN A 127 -2.73 6.62 -16.86
C ASN A 127 -4.16 6.05 -16.84
N ASN A 128 -4.29 4.73 -17.04
CA ASN A 128 -5.58 4.05 -16.95
C ASN A 128 -6.18 4.13 -15.54
N PHE A 129 -5.34 3.95 -14.52
CA PHE A 129 -5.76 4.11 -13.13
C PHE A 129 -6.27 5.53 -12.85
N ASN A 130 -5.52 6.55 -13.24
CA ASN A 130 -5.88 7.96 -13.02
C ASN A 130 -7.18 8.33 -13.74
N GLN A 131 -7.42 7.82 -14.95
CA GLN A 131 -8.72 7.96 -15.62
C GLN A 131 -9.86 7.36 -14.79
N GLY A 132 -9.67 6.15 -14.25
CA GLY A 132 -10.63 5.51 -13.36
C GLY A 132 -10.86 6.29 -12.06
N VAL A 133 -9.80 6.82 -11.45
CA VAL A 133 -9.88 7.69 -10.27
C VAL A 133 -10.73 8.92 -10.57
N THR A 134 -10.45 9.62 -11.67
CA THR A 134 -11.22 10.81 -12.07
C THR A 134 -12.70 10.46 -12.28
N GLN A 135 -13.01 9.35 -12.95
CA GLN A 135 -14.39 8.91 -13.15
C GLN A 135 -15.11 8.64 -11.84
N VAL A 136 -14.51 7.87 -10.92
CA VAL A 136 -15.14 7.54 -9.63
C VAL A 136 -15.36 8.80 -8.78
N VAL A 137 -14.37 9.68 -8.69
CA VAL A 137 -14.49 10.93 -7.91
C VAL A 137 -15.52 11.87 -8.53
N GLN A 138 -15.65 11.90 -9.85
CA GLN A 138 -16.69 12.68 -10.52
C GLN A 138 -18.09 12.16 -10.15
N LEU A 139 -18.30 10.85 -10.20
CA LEU A 139 -19.56 10.19 -9.81
C LEU A 139 -19.90 10.47 -8.33
N GLU A 140 -18.89 10.40 -7.46
CA GLU A 140 -19.01 10.74 -6.03
C GLU A 140 -19.40 12.21 -5.83
N THR A 141 -18.71 13.14 -6.51
CA THR A 141 -18.96 14.58 -6.39
C THR A 141 -20.35 14.97 -6.90
N GLN A 142 -20.83 14.30 -7.94
CA GLN A 142 -22.14 14.52 -8.52
C GLN A 142 -23.26 13.77 -7.76
N ASN A 143 -22.93 13.03 -6.70
CA ASN A 143 -23.86 12.17 -5.95
C ASN A 143 -24.68 11.22 -6.86
N GLN A 144 -24.07 10.73 -7.94
CA GLN A 144 -24.79 9.93 -8.95
C GLN A 144 -24.96 8.47 -8.54
N LEU A 145 -24.14 7.98 -7.61
CA LEU A 145 -24.15 6.59 -7.17
C LEU A 145 -24.12 6.51 -5.64
N PRO A 146 -24.78 5.50 -5.04
CA PRO A 146 -24.63 5.23 -3.61
C PRO A 146 -23.20 4.81 -3.30
N ARG A 147 -22.76 5.08 -2.06
CA ARG A 147 -21.39 4.81 -1.60
C ARG A 147 -20.89 3.39 -1.90
N VAL A 148 -21.71 2.37 -1.65
CA VAL A 148 -21.34 0.96 -1.91
C VAL A 148 -20.95 0.73 -3.38
N ARG A 149 -21.67 1.35 -4.34
CA ARG A 149 -21.32 1.24 -5.76
C ARG A 149 -20.04 1.98 -6.12
N LEU A 150 -19.77 3.11 -5.46
CA LEU A 150 -18.50 3.83 -5.62
C LEU A 150 -17.32 3.02 -5.07
N GLU A 151 -17.51 2.33 -3.93
CA GLU A 151 -16.53 1.42 -3.36
C GLU A 151 -16.24 0.24 -4.29
N GLU A 152 -17.27 -0.39 -4.89
CA GLU A 152 -17.11 -1.43 -5.92
C GLU A 152 -16.35 -0.93 -7.16
N LEU A 153 -16.64 0.28 -7.64
CA LEU A 153 -15.93 0.87 -8.79
C LEU A 153 -14.48 1.20 -8.44
N ALA A 154 -14.24 1.83 -7.29
CA ALA A 154 -12.89 2.15 -6.82
C ALA A 154 -12.05 0.89 -6.62
N CYS A 155 -12.70 -0.16 -6.14
CA CYS A 155 -12.15 -1.48 -6.03
C CYS A 155 -11.72 -2.05 -7.39
N ASN A 156 -12.60 -2.05 -8.39
CA ASN A 156 -12.28 -2.51 -9.75
C ASN A 156 -11.14 -1.71 -10.40
N VAL A 157 -11.12 -0.39 -10.21
CA VAL A 157 -10.05 0.49 -10.69
C VAL A 157 -8.71 0.15 -10.02
N SER A 158 -8.72 -0.04 -8.69
CA SER A 158 -7.55 -0.48 -7.93
C SER A 158 -7.08 -1.86 -8.39
N VAL A 159 -8.04 -2.74 -8.71
CA VAL A 159 -7.79 -4.10 -9.17
C VAL A 159 -7.10 -4.12 -10.54
N GLY A 160 -7.62 -3.33 -11.49
CA GLY A 160 -7.04 -3.19 -12.81
C GLY A 160 -5.61 -2.65 -12.76
N ARG A 161 -5.35 -1.64 -11.91
CA ARG A 161 -4.01 -1.09 -11.72
C ARG A 161 -3.02 -2.16 -11.24
N TYR A 162 -3.33 -2.86 -10.15
CA TYR A 162 -2.35 -3.81 -9.62
C TYR A 162 -2.08 -4.94 -10.63
N ARG A 163 -3.10 -5.46 -11.34
CA ARG A 163 -2.89 -6.53 -12.34
C ARG A 163 -1.95 -6.08 -13.44
N CYS A 164 -2.12 -4.85 -13.90
CA CYS A 164 -1.25 -4.24 -14.90
C CYS A 164 0.19 -4.12 -14.37
N GLU A 165 0.36 -3.53 -13.19
CA GLU A 165 1.68 -3.32 -12.59
C GLU A 165 2.40 -4.64 -12.27
N THR A 166 1.72 -5.60 -11.63
CA THR A 166 2.34 -6.88 -11.28
C THR A 166 2.73 -7.70 -12.49
N ALA A 167 2.00 -7.60 -13.60
CA ALA A 167 2.41 -8.24 -14.86
C ALA A 167 3.72 -7.64 -15.38
N VAL A 168 3.85 -6.31 -15.37
CA VAL A 168 5.09 -5.62 -15.78
C VAL A 168 6.24 -5.98 -14.86
N TYR A 169 6.02 -5.96 -13.54
CA TYR A 169 7.04 -6.29 -12.55
C TYR A 169 7.47 -7.76 -12.65
N SER A 170 6.53 -8.68 -12.86
CA SER A 170 6.82 -10.11 -13.03
C SER A 170 7.63 -10.38 -14.29
N PHE A 171 7.38 -9.63 -15.38
CA PHE A 171 8.18 -9.71 -16.59
C PHE A 171 9.64 -9.30 -16.35
N CYS A 172 9.87 -8.22 -15.58
CA CYS A 172 11.23 -7.81 -15.21
C CYS A 172 11.90 -8.79 -14.23
N ASN A 173 11.17 -9.22 -13.20
CA ASN A 173 11.62 -10.18 -12.21
C ASN A 173 10.42 -10.82 -11.49
N ILE A 174 10.29 -12.14 -11.58
CA ILE A 174 9.16 -12.89 -11.00
C ILE A 174 9.01 -12.61 -9.49
N GLN A 175 10.11 -12.53 -8.75
CA GLN A 175 10.07 -12.29 -7.31
C GLN A 175 9.58 -10.88 -6.99
N ALA A 176 10.02 -9.85 -7.72
CA ALA A 176 9.50 -8.49 -7.57
C ALA A 176 8.00 -8.42 -7.87
N GLY A 177 7.55 -9.13 -8.92
CA GLY A 177 6.14 -9.28 -9.25
C GLY A 177 5.33 -9.92 -8.12
N GLN A 178 5.82 -11.01 -7.53
CA GLN A 178 5.20 -11.69 -6.39
C GLN A 178 5.11 -10.79 -5.16
N ILE A 179 6.20 -10.10 -4.79
CA ILE A 179 6.24 -9.17 -3.64
C ILE A 179 5.18 -8.07 -3.81
N MET A 180 5.09 -7.49 -5.01
CA MET A 180 4.12 -6.44 -5.28
C MET A 180 2.68 -6.98 -5.32
N GLN A 181 2.46 -8.18 -5.85
CA GLN A 181 1.15 -8.84 -5.78
C GLN A 181 0.71 -9.06 -4.34
N ASP A 182 1.59 -9.64 -3.51
CA ASP A 182 1.32 -9.90 -2.09
C ASP A 182 0.97 -8.60 -1.36
N PHE A 183 1.74 -7.54 -1.63
CA PHE A 183 1.55 -6.21 -1.05
C PHE A 183 0.24 -5.55 -1.49
N PHE A 184 -0.10 -5.58 -2.78
CA PHE A 184 -1.30 -4.96 -3.31
C PHE A 184 -2.57 -5.70 -2.86
N TYR A 185 -2.57 -7.03 -2.93
CA TYR A 185 -3.68 -7.84 -2.46
C TYR A 185 -3.92 -7.66 -0.95
N ALA A 186 -2.85 -7.60 -0.16
CA ALA A 186 -2.95 -7.32 1.27
C ALA A 186 -3.52 -5.91 1.53
N GLY A 187 -3.17 -4.92 0.71
CA GLY A 187 -3.57 -3.53 0.91
C GLY A 187 -5.04 -3.21 0.59
N VAL A 188 -5.77 -4.08 -0.09
CA VAL A 188 -7.18 -3.87 -0.46
C VAL A 188 -8.15 -4.60 0.48
N THR A 189 -9.42 -4.17 0.47
CA THR A 189 -10.52 -4.77 1.26
C THR A 189 -10.80 -6.22 0.86
N HIS A 190 -11.49 -6.96 1.75
CA HIS A 190 -11.86 -8.35 1.47
C HIS A 190 -12.68 -8.48 0.17
N ASP A 191 -13.65 -7.59 -0.03
CA ASP A 191 -14.48 -7.58 -1.24
C ASP A 191 -13.62 -7.36 -2.50
N CYS A 192 -12.60 -6.50 -2.40
CA CYS A 192 -11.63 -6.33 -3.48
C CYS A 192 -10.76 -7.52 -3.76
N ARG A 193 -10.36 -8.24 -2.72
CA ARG A 193 -9.58 -9.47 -2.85
C ARG A 193 -10.33 -10.52 -3.67
N GLN A 194 -11.64 -10.66 -3.45
CA GLN A 194 -12.46 -11.63 -4.19
C GLN A 194 -12.43 -11.36 -5.72
N ALA A 195 -12.42 -10.09 -6.13
CA ALA A 195 -12.33 -9.70 -7.54
C ALA A 195 -10.96 -10.02 -8.17
N THR A 196 -9.93 -10.29 -7.38
CA THR A 196 -8.56 -10.49 -7.88
C THR A 196 -8.27 -11.87 -8.42
N GLY A 197 -8.92 -12.91 -7.91
CA GLY A 197 -8.63 -14.31 -8.27
C GLY A 197 -7.21 -14.79 -7.91
N VAL A 198 -6.48 -14.06 -7.06
CA VAL A 198 -5.14 -14.44 -6.58
C VAL A 198 -5.13 -14.51 -5.05
N THR A 199 -4.02 -14.95 -4.46
CA THR A 199 -3.80 -14.97 -3.01
C THR A 199 -2.57 -14.17 -2.63
N SER A 200 -2.50 -13.75 -1.36
CA SER A 200 -1.31 -13.10 -0.79
C SER A 200 -0.74 -13.88 0.38
N ARG A 201 0.57 -14.10 0.36
CA ARG A 201 1.33 -14.64 1.50
C ARG A 201 1.17 -13.77 2.74
N TYR A 202 1.14 -12.44 2.57
CA TYR A 202 1.00 -11.51 3.71
C TYR A 202 -0.35 -11.68 4.39
N THR A 203 -1.42 -11.86 3.63
CA THR A 203 -2.72 -12.15 4.25
C THR A 203 -2.74 -13.52 4.91
N GLN A 204 -2.08 -14.54 4.36
CA GLN A 204 -2.05 -15.85 5.01
C GLN A 204 -1.31 -15.81 6.35
N LEU A 205 -0.22 -15.05 6.44
CA LEU A 205 0.63 -14.96 7.62
C LEU A 205 0.10 -13.99 8.68
N PHE A 206 -0.42 -12.83 8.26
CA PHE A 206 -0.74 -11.71 9.16
C PHE A 206 -2.23 -11.41 9.25
N ASN A 207 -3.12 -12.06 8.47
CA ASN A 207 -4.58 -11.92 8.62
C ASN A 207 -5.14 -12.78 9.77
N GLY A 208 -4.28 -13.47 10.53
CA GLY A 208 -4.67 -14.19 11.75
C GLY A 208 -5.33 -13.23 12.74
N SER A 209 -6.51 -13.63 13.22
CA SER A 209 -7.26 -13.05 14.34
C SER A 209 -6.34 -12.64 15.49
N PRO A 210 -6.74 -11.69 16.37
CA PRO A 210 -6.03 -11.47 17.62
C PRO A 210 -5.76 -12.83 18.24
N PHE A 211 -4.50 -13.14 18.49
CA PHE A 211 -4.12 -14.28 19.31
C PHE A 211 -4.99 -14.16 20.57
N HIS A 212 -6.04 -14.97 20.70
CA HIS A 212 -6.80 -15.08 21.92
C HIS A 212 -5.98 -16.02 22.79
N PRO A 213 -5.20 -15.51 23.78
CA PRO A 213 -4.42 -16.36 24.68
C PRO A 213 -5.31 -17.39 25.41
N ALA A 214 -6.62 -17.17 25.44
CA ALA A 214 -7.62 -18.11 25.95
C ALA A 214 -7.57 -19.49 25.26
N ASN A 215 -7.36 -19.59 23.94
CA ASN A 215 -7.37 -20.90 23.26
C ASN A 215 -6.08 -21.70 23.51
N PHE A 216 -4.95 -21.02 23.69
CA PHE A 216 -3.69 -21.68 24.05
C PHE A 216 -3.70 -22.15 25.51
N LEU A 217 -4.29 -21.38 26.42
CA LEU A 217 -4.53 -21.78 27.81
C LEU A 217 -5.49 -22.97 27.91
N VAL A 218 -6.58 -22.99 27.13
CA VAL A 218 -7.52 -24.12 27.12
C VAL A 218 -6.86 -25.40 26.60
N LEU A 219 -6.05 -25.31 25.54
CA LEU A 219 -5.29 -26.47 25.03
C LEU A 219 -4.20 -26.92 26.01
N ALA A 220 -3.48 -26.00 26.65
CA ALA A 220 -2.46 -26.34 27.64
C ALA A 220 -3.06 -26.97 28.90
N VAL A 221 -4.18 -26.44 29.40
CA VAL A 221 -4.88 -26.94 30.59
C VAL A 221 -5.53 -28.31 30.32
N THR A 222 -6.12 -28.51 29.14
CA THR A 222 -6.67 -29.83 28.77
C THR A 222 -5.57 -30.88 28.63
N PHE A 223 -4.40 -30.52 28.08
CA PHE A 223 -3.26 -31.43 27.99
C PHE A 223 -2.69 -31.80 29.37
N LEU A 224 -2.60 -30.83 30.29
CA LEU A 224 -2.18 -31.04 31.68
C LEU A 224 -3.18 -31.93 32.45
N LEU A 225 -4.48 -31.71 32.28
CA LEU A 225 -5.52 -32.54 32.91
C LEU A 225 -5.47 -34.00 32.42
N VAL A 226 -5.24 -34.24 31.13
CA VAL A 226 -5.11 -35.59 30.57
C VAL A 226 -3.83 -36.29 31.06
N MET A 227 -2.74 -35.55 31.28
CA MET A 227 -1.50 -36.09 31.86
C MET A 227 -1.63 -36.41 33.36
N LEU A 228 -2.44 -35.66 34.11
CA LEU A 228 -2.66 -35.86 35.55
C LEU A 228 -3.73 -36.92 35.88
N LEU A 229 -4.57 -37.30 34.90
CA LEU A 229 -5.61 -38.33 35.05
C LEU A 229 -5.17 -39.73 34.57
N LYS A 230 -3.88 -39.91 34.27
CA LYS A 230 -3.24 -41.21 34.04
C LYS A 230 -2.29 -41.53 35.18
#